data_AF-A0AAD8U6J2-F1
#
_entry.id   AF-A0AAD8U6J2-F1
#
_cell.length_a   1.000
_cell.length_b   1.000
_cell.length_c   1.000
_cell.angle_alpha   90.00
_cell.angle_beta   90.00
_cell.angle_gamma   90.00
#
_symmetry.space_group_name_H-M   'P 1'
#
loop_
_entity.id
_entity.type
_entity.pdbx_description
1 polymer ?
#
loop_
_entity_poly.entity_id
_entity_poly.type
_entity_poly.pdbx_seq_one_letter_code
_entity_poly.pdbx_strand_id
1 'polypeptide(L)'
;MLSPTFLVREYEVQDVIPAPIGFCTEEGPISTSSSNAVFRRGQPLPSVKIITLHRNSGFTLDAFYVDENELPPGTSTQIGSFQIGPFQAYSEKSKVKVKIRLNLHGLISVESVVVNVNLHSHYQILIIKLFNVVCNLLTISVD
;
A
#
# COMPACT_ATOMS: atom_id res chain seq x y z
N MET A 1 -3.35 16.13 -17.51
CA MET A 1 -2.98 16.18 -18.94
C MET A 1 -2.30 14.88 -19.34
N LEU A 2 -2.90 14.09 -20.22
CA LEU A 2 -2.37 12.77 -20.61
C LEU A 2 -1.96 12.68 -22.10
N SER A 3 -2.34 13.67 -22.93
CA SER A 3 -1.96 13.69 -24.34
C SER A 3 -0.57 14.31 -24.51
N PRO A 4 0.38 13.62 -25.17
CA PRO A 4 1.69 14.17 -25.47
C PRO A 4 1.65 15.20 -26.61
N THR A 5 0.60 15.20 -27.43
CA THR A 5 0.49 16.01 -28.65
C THR A 5 -0.35 17.27 -28.46
N PHE A 6 -1.29 17.27 -27.51
CA PHE A 6 -2.24 18.36 -27.32
C PHE A 6 -1.91 19.17 -26.06
N LEU A 7 -1.56 20.44 -26.25
CA LEU A 7 -1.32 21.38 -25.15
C LEU A 7 -2.66 21.95 -24.67
N VAL A 8 -3.01 21.66 -23.41
CA VAL A 8 -4.11 22.34 -22.71
C VAL A 8 -3.56 23.26 -21.63
N ARG A 9 -4.39 24.17 -21.13
CA ARG A 9 -4.03 25.00 -19.97
C ARG A 9 -3.77 24.11 -18.75
N GLU A 10 -2.84 24.53 -17.90
CA GLU A 10 -2.61 23.87 -16.62
C GLU A 10 -3.86 24.00 -15.73
N TYR A 11 -4.27 22.88 -15.16
CA TYR A 11 -5.31 22.80 -14.15
C TYR A 11 -4.91 21.73 -13.14
N GLU A 12 -5.26 21.94 -11.88
CA GLU A 12 -5.06 20.97 -10.81
C GLU A 12 -6.43 20.47 -10.33
N VAL A 13 -6.53 19.17 -10.12
CA VAL A 13 -7.71 18.54 -9.52
C VAL A 13 -7.26 17.93 -8.21
N GLN A 14 -7.87 18.36 -7.12
CA GLN A 14 -7.67 17.77 -5.81
C GLN A 14 -8.84 16.84 -5.52
N ASP A 15 -8.53 15.58 -5.24
CA ASP A 15 -9.50 14.56 -4.85
C ASP A 15 -9.14 13.99 -3.47
N VAL A 16 -10.06 13.21 -2.90
CA VAL A 16 -9.93 12.63 -1.57
C VAL A 16 -10.14 11.12 -1.57
N ILE A 17 -9.59 10.47 -0.55
CA ILE A 17 -9.75 9.04 -0.31
C ILE A 17 -11.20 8.77 0.15
N PRO A 18 -11.99 7.94 -0.56
CA PRO A 18 -13.41 7.77 -0.28
C PRO A 18 -13.71 6.85 0.92
N ALA A 19 -12.86 5.86 1.18
CA ALA A 19 -13.03 4.89 2.25
C ALA A 19 -11.67 4.59 2.93
N PRO A 20 -11.65 4.33 4.25
CA PRO A 20 -10.42 4.07 4.98
C PRO A 20 -9.82 2.71 4.59
N ILE A 21 -8.51 2.67 4.35
CA ILE A 21 -7.78 1.46 3.94
C ILE A 21 -6.76 1.10 5.03
N GLY A 22 -6.84 -0.15 5.47
CA GLY A 22 -5.93 -0.78 6.41
C GLY A 22 -5.05 -1.82 5.72
N PHE A 23 -4.04 -2.28 6.45
CA PHE A 23 -3.19 -3.38 6.03
C PHE A 23 -3.04 -4.38 7.17
N CYS A 24 -2.93 -5.66 6.84
CA CYS A 24 -2.64 -6.70 7.80
C CYS A 24 -1.62 -7.69 7.24
N THR A 25 -1.11 -8.49 8.15
CA THR A 25 -0.21 -9.61 7.88
C THR A 25 -0.68 -10.79 8.70
N GLU A 26 0.00 -11.92 8.60
CA GLU A 26 -0.18 -13.07 9.49
C GLU A 26 -0.02 -12.76 11.00
N GLU A 27 0.71 -11.70 11.38
CA GLU A 27 0.82 -11.25 12.78
C GLU A 27 -0.33 -10.32 13.22
N GLY A 28 -1.26 -9.99 12.31
CA GLY A 28 -2.41 -9.12 12.57
C GLY A 28 -2.38 -7.78 11.82
N PRO A 29 -3.31 -6.86 12.15
CA PRO A 29 -3.46 -5.56 11.51
C PRO A 29 -2.32 -4.60 11.86
N ILE A 30 -1.92 -3.77 10.89
CA ILE A 30 -0.88 -2.76 11.00
C ILE A 30 -1.53 -1.43 11.36
N SER A 31 -1.34 -0.97 12.59
CA SER A 31 -1.77 0.36 13.03
C SER A 31 -0.60 1.33 13.05
N THR A 32 -0.81 2.53 12.50
CA THR A 32 0.17 3.65 12.57
C THR A 32 -0.26 4.71 13.59
N SER A 33 -1.41 4.53 14.24
CA SER A 33 -2.07 5.49 15.13
C SER A 33 -3.23 4.80 15.88
N SER A 34 -4.09 5.58 16.58
CA SER A 34 -5.34 5.10 17.17
C SER A 34 -6.33 4.47 16.19
N SER A 35 -6.16 4.68 14.87
CA SER A 35 -6.92 4.00 13.81
C SER A 35 -6.09 2.90 13.13
N ASN A 36 -6.73 1.77 12.82
CA ASN A 36 -6.16 0.70 11.98
C ASN A 36 -6.03 1.10 10.49
N ALA A 37 -6.52 2.27 10.10
CA ALA A 37 -6.39 2.82 8.76
C ALA A 37 -5.01 3.46 8.53
N VAL A 38 -4.32 3.03 7.47
CA VAL A 38 -3.07 3.63 6.96
C VAL A 38 -3.38 4.80 6.02
N PHE A 39 -4.39 4.62 5.17
CA PHE A 39 -5.00 5.69 4.39
C PHE A 39 -6.36 6.00 4.98
N ARG A 40 -6.59 7.25 5.39
CA ARG A 40 -7.86 7.64 6.03
C ARG A 40 -8.77 8.31 5.03
N ARG A 41 -10.08 8.10 5.20
CA ARG A 41 -11.10 8.83 4.45
C ARG A 41 -10.89 10.34 4.54
N GLY A 42 -11.12 11.04 3.44
CA GLY A 42 -10.97 12.48 3.34
C GLY A 42 -9.52 12.97 3.20
N GLN A 43 -8.51 12.10 3.29
CA GLN A 43 -7.13 12.51 2.96
C GLN A 43 -7.00 12.81 1.46
N PRO A 44 -6.11 13.74 1.06
CA PRO A 44 -5.88 14.01 -0.35
C PRO A 44 -5.31 12.81 -1.09
N LEU A 45 -5.66 12.72 -2.37
CA LEU A 45 -5.22 11.69 -3.29
C LEU A 45 -4.54 12.38 -4.50
N PRO A 46 -3.36 11.93 -4.97
CA PRO A 46 -2.60 10.75 -4.55
C PRO A 46 -1.94 10.88 -3.18
N SER A 47 -1.67 9.75 -2.54
CA SER A 47 -1.06 9.68 -1.21
C SER A 47 -0.01 8.58 -1.11
N VAL A 48 1.04 8.81 -0.34
CA VAL A 48 2.12 7.85 -0.09
C VAL A 48 2.27 7.63 1.40
N LYS A 49 2.35 6.37 1.83
CA LYS A 49 2.61 5.96 3.21
C LYS A 49 3.77 4.98 3.27
N ILE A 50 4.58 5.11 4.31
CA ILE A 50 5.66 4.15 4.59
C ILE A 50 5.29 3.44 5.88
N ILE A 51 5.06 2.13 5.79
CA ILE A 51 4.89 1.27 6.97
C ILE A 51 6.23 0.64 7.31
N THR A 52 6.50 0.48 8.60
CA THR A 52 7.74 -0.14 9.12
C THR A 52 7.36 -1.38 9.90
N LEU A 53 7.90 -2.53 9.50
CA LEU A 53 7.66 -3.83 10.10
C LEU A 53 9.00 -4.43 10.55
N HIS A 54 8.95 -5.37 11.49
CA HIS A 54 10.11 -6.15 11.91
C HIS A 54 9.85 -7.62 11.55
N ARG A 55 10.60 -8.15 10.57
CA ARG A 55 10.35 -9.47 9.98
C ARG A 55 11.63 -10.28 9.85
N ASN A 56 11.50 -11.59 10.09
CA ASN A 56 12.60 -12.54 9.92
C ASN A 56 12.69 -13.08 8.49
N SER A 57 11.59 -13.09 7.76
CA SER A 57 11.51 -13.64 6.41
C SER A 57 10.51 -12.85 5.57
N GLY A 58 10.41 -13.23 4.29
CA GLY A 58 9.31 -12.77 3.44
C GLY A 58 7.94 -13.04 4.07
N PHE A 59 6.96 -12.22 3.72
CA PHE A 59 5.61 -12.22 4.31
C PHE A 59 4.58 -11.71 3.30
N THR A 60 3.30 -11.97 3.57
CA THR A 60 2.17 -11.40 2.82
C THR A 60 1.62 -10.17 3.53
N LEU A 61 1.37 -9.11 2.75
CA LEU A 61 0.74 -7.88 3.18
C LEU A 61 -0.62 -7.74 2.49
N ASP A 62 -1.70 -7.87 3.24
CA ASP A 62 -3.06 -7.77 2.72
C ASP A 62 -3.59 -6.35 2.93
N ALA A 63 -4.27 -5.83 1.91
CA ALA A 63 -4.95 -4.53 1.92
C ALA A 63 -6.47 -4.75 1.98
N PHE A 64 -7.13 -3.99 2.84
CA PHE A 64 -8.57 -4.09 3.05
C PHE A 64 -9.19 -2.74 3.45
N TYR A 65 -10.48 -2.57 3.19
CA TYR A 65 -11.27 -1.47 3.72
C TYR A 65 -11.59 -1.70 5.20
N VAL A 66 -11.34 -0.69 6.04
CA VAL A 66 -11.42 -0.84 7.50
C VAL A 66 -12.86 -0.89 8.02
N ASP A 67 -13.78 -0.21 7.34
CA ASP A 67 -15.19 -0.14 7.73
C ASP A 67 -16.08 -0.53 6.56
N GLU A 68 -16.80 -1.64 6.70
CA GLU A 68 -17.75 -2.13 5.69
C GLU A 68 -18.98 -1.22 5.57
N ASN A 69 -19.35 -0.51 6.65
CA ASN A 69 -20.49 0.42 6.63
C ASN A 69 -20.22 1.66 5.79
N GLU A 70 -18.94 1.96 5.53
CA GLU A 70 -18.54 3.05 4.66
C GLU A 70 -18.52 2.65 3.17
N LEU A 71 -18.80 1.38 2.86
CA LEU A 71 -18.84 0.85 1.50
C LEU A 71 -20.28 0.72 0.98
N PRO A 72 -20.48 0.78 -0.35
CA PRO A 72 -21.75 0.41 -0.96
C PRO A 72 -22.16 -1.03 -0.59
N PRO A 73 -23.46 -1.31 -0.42
CA PRO A 73 -23.94 -2.65 -0.09
C PRO A 73 -23.42 -3.70 -1.09
N GLY A 74 -22.93 -4.83 -0.56
CA GLY A 74 -22.38 -5.93 -1.37
C GLY A 74 -20.92 -5.74 -1.81
N THR A 75 -20.25 -4.65 -1.43
CA THR A 75 -18.83 -4.45 -1.72
C THR A 75 -17.95 -5.29 -0.78
N SER A 76 -17.01 -6.04 -1.32
CA SER A 76 -16.02 -6.76 -0.51
C SER A 76 -15.04 -5.80 0.17
N THR A 77 -14.71 -6.09 1.42
CA THR A 77 -13.69 -5.34 2.17
C THR A 77 -12.26 -5.68 1.70
N GLN A 78 -12.05 -6.84 1.07
CA GLN A 78 -10.73 -7.25 0.59
C GLN A 78 -10.35 -6.48 -0.70
N ILE A 79 -9.18 -5.83 -0.68
CA ILE A 79 -8.67 -5.07 -1.84
C ILE A 79 -7.62 -5.90 -2.59
N GLY A 80 -6.68 -6.52 -1.89
CA GLY A 80 -5.63 -7.30 -2.52
C GLY A 80 -4.51 -7.73 -1.57
N SER A 81 -3.58 -8.55 -2.09
CA SER A 81 -2.49 -9.15 -1.32
C SER A 81 -1.15 -8.93 -2.02
N PHE A 82 -0.14 -8.52 -1.27
CA PHE A 82 1.22 -8.26 -1.77
C PHE A 82 2.21 -9.21 -1.11
N GLN A 83 2.92 -10.01 -1.89
CA GLN A 83 4.00 -10.85 -1.38
C GLN A 83 5.29 -10.03 -1.30
N ILE A 84 5.83 -9.88 -0.09
CA ILE A 84 7.05 -9.13 0.19
C ILE A 84 8.18 -10.12 0.46
N GLY A 85 9.13 -10.23 -0.46
CA GLY A 85 10.25 -11.17 -0.33
C GLY A 85 10.77 -11.66 -1.69
N PRO A 86 11.65 -12.67 -1.69
CA PRO A 86 12.20 -13.37 -0.53
C PRO A 86 13.34 -12.59 0.16
N PHE A 87 13.45 -12.72 1.49
CA PHE A 87 14.63 -12.35 2.29
C PHE A 87 14.63 -13.19 3.57
N GLN A 88 15.78 -13.32 4.23
CA GLN A 88 15.92 -14.03 5.50
C GLN A 88 16.88 -13.25 6.42
N ALA A 89 16.46 -13.02 7.65
CA ALA A 89 17.28 -12.46 8.71
C ALA A 89 18.01 -13.59 9.46
N TYR A 90 19.27 -13.36 9.79
CA TYR A 90 20.13 -14.38 10.41
C TYR A 90 20.09 -14.41 11.94
N SER A 91 19.73 -13.30 12.60
CA SER A 91 19.80 -13.21 14.07
C SER A 91 18.63 -12.43 14.67
N GLU A 92 18.41 -11.19 14.23
CA GLU A 92 17.32 -10.33 14.73
C GLU A 92 16.32 -10.00 13.62
N LYS A 93 15.06 -9.72 14.00
CA LYS A 93 14.02 -9.28 13.06
C LYS A 93 14.53 -8.05 12.30
N SER A 94 14.64 -8.19 10.97
CA SER A 94 15.09 -7.11 10.11
C SER A 94 14.03 -6.04 10.00
N LYS A 95 14.45 -4.77 10.03
CA LYS A 95 13.55 -3.64 9.85
C LYS A 95 13.21 -3.52 8.36
N VAL A 96 11.95 -3.78 8.03
CA VAL A 96 11.41 -3.70 6.66
C VAL A 96 10.57 -2.44 6.54
N LYS A 97 10.92 -1.56 5.61
CA LYS A 97 10.12 -0.39 5.25
C LYS A 97 9.43 -0.65 3.91
N VAL A 98 8.11 -0.61 3.90
CA VAL A 98 7.30 -0.76 2.68
C VAL A 98 6.69 0.58 2.33
N LYS A 99 7.03 1.10 1.15
CA LYS A 99 6.46 2.34 0.59
C LYS A 99 5.25 1.98 -0.26
N ILE A 100 4.09 2.43 0.15
CA ILE A 100 2.80 2.15 -0.46
C ILE A 100 2.24 3.45 -1.03
N ARG A 101 1.72 3.41 -2.25
CA ARG A 101 1.09 4.54 -2.92
C ARG A 101 -0.34 4.23 -3.29
N LEU A 102 -1.22 5.17 -2.98
CA LEU A 102 -2.53 5.33 -3.59
C LEU A 102 -2.40 6.38 -4.69
N ASN A 103 -2.52 5.98 -5.95
CA ASN A 103 -2.36 6.88 -7.11
C ASN A 103 -3.63 7.72 -7.36
N LEU A 104 -3.59 8.66 -8.31
CA LEU A 104 -4.71 9.55 -8.68
C LEU A 104 -6.00 8.80 -9.07
N HIS A 105 -5.89 7.53 -9.44
CA HIS A 105 -7.01 6.69 -9.86
C HIS A 105 -7.57 5.82 -8.72
N GLY A 106 -7.10 6.00 -7.48
CA GLY A 106 -7.52 5.20 -6.34
C GLY A 106 -6.91 3.79 -6.30
N LEU A 107 -5.87 3.52 -7.09
CA LEU A 107 -5.21 2.21 -7.10
C LEU A 107 -4.06 2.17 -6.10
N ILE A 108 -4.00 1.08 -5.33
CA ILE A 108 -2.94 0.80 -4.36
C ILE A 108 -1.78 0.08 -5.07
N SER A 109 -0.56 0.49 -4.77
CA SER A 109 0.66 -0.16 -5.24
C SER A 109 1.75 -0.12 -4.16
N VAL A 110 2.58 -1.16 -4.12
CA VAL A 110 3.83 -1.16 -3.34
C VAL A 110 4.94 -0.64 -4.26
N GLU A 111 5.40 0.60 -4.04
CA GLU A 111 6.41 1.24 -4.89
C GLU A 111 7.82 0.73 -4.61
N SER A 112 8.14 0.45 -3.34
CA SER A 112 9.47 -0.03 -2.95
C SER A 112 9.47 -0.68 -1.59
N VAL A 113 10.31 -1.70 -1.42
CA VAL A 113 10.61 -2.31 -0.13
C VAL A 113 12.10 -2.13 0.18
N VAL A 114 12.40 -1.67 1.39
CA VAL A 114 13.77 -1.54 1.90
C VAL A 114 13.91 -2.44 3.12
N VAL A 115 14.79 -3.42 3.03
CA VAL A 115 15.13 -4.33 4.15
C VAL A 115 16.47 -3.90 4.73
N ASN A 116 16.49 -3.56 6.01
CA ASN A 116 17.71 -3.33 6.76
C ASN A 116 18.12 -4.64 7.45
N VAL A 117 19.05 -5.36 6.83
CA VAL A 117 19.64 -6.58 7.38
C VAL A 117 20.86 -6.18 8.21
N ASN A 118 20.85 -6.46 9.52
CA ASN A 118 22.06 -6.35 10.35
C ASN A 118 22.95 -7.57 10.08
N LEU A 119 23.74 -7.51 9.01
CA LEU A 119 24.87 -8.43 8.81
C LEU A 119 26.11 -7.77 9.41
N HIS A 120 26.89 -8.55 10.17
CA HIS A 120 28.18 -8.10 10.68
C HIS A 120 29.02 -7.50 9.54
N SER A 121 29.37 -6.22 9.70
CA SER A 121 30.25 -5.37 8.86
C SER A 121 29.85 -4.95 7.44
N HIS A 122 28.74 -5.38 6.84
CA HIS A 122 28.30 -4.83 5.54
C HIS A 122 26.77 -4.66 5.46
N TYR A 123 26.31 -3.40 5.52
CA TYR A 123 24.92 -3.04 5.24
C TYR A 123 24.63 -3.23 3.75
N GLN A 124 23.89 -4.28 3.39
CA GLN A 124 23.39 -4.45 2.03
C GLN A 124 21.94 -3.99 1.95
N ILE A 125 21.70 -2.86 1.27
CA ILE A 125 20.36 -2.34 0.99
C ILE A 125 19.80 -3.13 -0.19
N LEU A 126 18.91 -4.09 0.08
CA LEU A 126 18.17 -4.78 -0.97
C LEU A 126 16.90 -3.97 -1.30
N ILE A 127 16.87 -3.32 -2.46
CA ILE A 127 15.66 -2.68 -3.00
C ILE A 127 14.93 -3.72 -3.84
N ILE A 128 13.85 -4.28 -3.31
CA ILE A 128 12.95 -5.12 -4.11
C ILE A 128 11.92 -4.17 -4.74
N LYS A 129 12.02 -3.95 -6.06
CA LYS A 129 10.95 -3.34 -6.85
C LYS A 129 9.96 -4.43 -7.23
N LEU A 130 8.81 -4.48 -6.56
CA LEU A 130 7.71 -5.35 -6.96
C LEU A 130 7.03 -4.73 -8.20
N PHE A 131 6.91 -5.55 -9.25
CA PHE A 131 6.18 -5.21 -10.47
C PHE A 131 4.70 -5.01 -10.12
N ASN A 132 4.10 -3.97 -10.70
CA ASN A 132 2.71 -3.56 -10.51
C ASN A 132 1.73 -4.74 -10.42
N VAL A 133 1.16 -4.97 -9.24
CA VAL A 133 -0.12 -5.68 -9.12
C VAL A 133 -1.20 -4.60 -9.10
N VAL A 134 -1.81 -4.39 -10.26
CA VAL A 134 -3.01 -3.56 -10.40
C VAL A 134 -4.17 -4.40 -9.87
N CYS A 135 -4.62 -4.16 -8.63
CA CYS A 135 -5.90 -4.69 -8.18
C CYS A 135 -7.02 -3.90 -8.87
N ASN A 136 -7.63 -4.52 -9.88
CA ASN A 136 -8.89 -4.06 -10.45
C ASN A 136 -9.99 -4.17 -9.38
N LEU A 137 -10.57 -3.04 -8.98
CA LEU A 137 -11.95 -3.01 -8.50
C LEU A 137 -12.67 -1.87 -9.22
N LEU A 138 -13.11 -2.17 -10.44
CA LEU A 138 -14.16 -1.43 -11.12
C LEU A 138 -15.18 -2.46 -11.59
N THR A 139 -15.92 -3.00 -10.63
CA THR A 139 -17.24 -3.59 -10.88
C THR A 139 -18.26 -2.69 -10.21
N ILE A 140 -18.47 -1.51 -10.82
CA ILE A 140 -19.79 -0.89 -10.76
C ILE A 140 -20.66 -1.79 -11.62
N SER A 141 -21.32 -2.76 -10.99
CA SER A 141 -22.47 -3.42 -11.58
C SER A 141 -23.55 -2.35 -11.70
N VAL A 142 -23.73 -1.82 -12.90
CA VAL A 142 -24.94 -1.08 -13.24
C VAL A 142 -25.97 -2.14 -13.57
N ASP A 143 -26.86 -2.41 -12.62
CA ASP A 143 -28.21 -2.90 -12.89
C ASP A 143 -29.21 -1.86 -12.37
#